data_AF-A0AB34ITB1-F1
#
_entry.id   AF-A0AB34ITB1-F1
#
_cell.length_a   1.000
_cell.length_b   1.000
_cell.length_c   1.000
_cell.angle_alpha   90.00
_cell.angle_beta   90.00
_cell.angle_gamma   90.00
#
_symmetry.space_group_name_H-M   'P 1'
#
loop_
_entity.id
_entity.type
_entity.pdbx_description
1 polymer ?
#
loop_
_entity_poly.entity_id
_entity_poly.type
_entity_poly.pdbx_seq_one_letter_code
_entity_poly.pdbx_strand_id
1 'polypeptide(L)'
;MSWQPYVDHAVASGMATMGGIYDLHGNAWAFSKGFYAIPAEIALVASHFPDPEGLKATGAIVAGVRYGFASGERNKEIYLRNRHAGVVFCKCATCIVVALHDNNMLPYTCLAAIRKIVEYLRRGEEEATKQSRQAAAAWQPYIDHAVASGIVTAGGIYDMQGNPCAISAGFRLRPAEIAAIAPYFSNPNALAGKECPFAGERFMFADAMLGNEMYFRKGKTGVVFLKCAGVLVVGYHDADLMASTCRAAVRRLADRYLSGS
;
A
#
# COMPACT_ATOMS: atom_id res chain seq x y z
N MET A 1 -0.62 -15.73 2.62
CA MET A 1 0.75 -16.30 2.74
C MET A 1 1.10 -16.34 4.22
N SER A 2 1.56 -17.48 4.75
CA SER A 2 2.03 -17.59 6.13
C SER A 2 3.52 -17.22 6.21
N TRP A 3 3.87 -16.31 7.12
CA TRP A 3 5.25 -15.85 7.33
C TRP A 3 6.08 -16.79 8.23
N GLN A 4 5.43 -17.78 8.85
CA GLN A 4 6.03 -18.73 9.79
C GLN A 4 7.23 -19.53 9.23
N PRO A 5 7.20 -20.05 7.98
CA PRO A 5 8.33 -20.85 7.46
C PRO A 5 9.64 -20.05 7.37
N TYR A 6 9.58 -18.74 7.17
CA TYR A 6 10.77 -17.87 7.10
C TYR A 6 11.41 -17.72 8.48
N VAL A 7 10.59 -17.55 9.52
CA VAL A 7 11.04 -17.47 10.91
C VAL A 7 11.61 -18.82 11.35
N ASP A 8 10.92 -19.92 11.02
CA ASP A 8 11.35 -21.27 11.37
C ASP A 8 12.68 -21.62 10.68
N HIS A 9 12.86 -21.27 9.40
CA HIS A 9 14.13 -21.47 8.70
C HIS A 9 15.27 -20.64 9.32
N ALA A 10 15.00 -19.39 9.69
CA ALA A 10 16.01 -18.53 10.34
C ALA A 10 16.49 -19.13 11.68
N VAL A 11 15.59 -19.69 12.48
CA VAL A 11 15.93 -20.36 13.74
C VAL A 11 16.59 -21.72 13.52
N ALA A 12 16.04 -22.55 12.62
CA ALA A 12 16.56 -23.89 12.34
C ALA A 12 17.96 -23.87 11.73
N SER A 13 18.28 -22.81 10.98
CA SER A 13 19.62 -22.62 10.40
C SER A 13 20.71 -22.27 11.42
N GLY A 14 20.36 -22.08 12.69
CA GLY A 14 21.30 -21.67 13.75
C GLY A 14 21.85 -20.26 13.53
N MET A 15 21.16 -19.43 12.73
CA MET A 15 21.54 -18.04 12.48
C MET A 15 20.86 -17.06 13.46
N ALA A 16 19.80 -17.49 14.15
CA ALA A 16 19.17 -16.79 15.27
C ALA A 16 18.70 -17.80 16.32
N THR A 17 18.84 -17.48 17.61
CA THR A 17 18.33 -18.30 18.72
C THR A 17 16.80 -18.19 18.76
N MET A 18 16.29 -16.98 18.55
CA MET A 18 14.86 -16.64 18.56
C MET A 18 14.62 -15.47 17.62
N GLY A 19 13.41 -15.31 17.11
CA GLY A 19 13.08 -14.17 16.26
C GLY A 19 11.62 -14.12 15.85
N GLY A 20 11.25 -13.06 15.15
CA GLY A 20 9.91 -12.88 14.64
C GLY A 20 9.82 -11.74 13.64
N ILE A 21 8.72 -11.72 12.90
CA ILE A 21 8.34 -10.67 11.96
C ILE A 21 7.14 -9.96 12.58
N TYR A 22 7.21 -8.64 12.67
CA TYR A 22 6.20 -7.78 13.26
C TYR A 22 5.82 -6.69 12.26
N ASP A 23 4.63 -6.10 12.38
CA ASP A 23 4.32 -4.87 11.66
C ASP A 23 5.01 -3.65 12.30
N LEU A 24 4.85 -2.47 11.67
CA LEU A 24 5.34 -1.19 12.19
C LEU A 24 4.66 -0.75 13.50
N HIS A 25 3.54 -1.38 13.88
CA HIS A 25 2.76 -1.10 15.08
C HIS A 25 3.07 -2.08 16.22
N GLY A 26 3.92 -3.09 16.00
CA GLY A 26 4.31 -4.11 16.96
C GLY A 26 3.45 -5.37 16.97
N ASN A 27 2.45 -5.52 16.09
CA ASN A 27 1.68 -6.75 15.98
C ASN A 27 2.50 -7.86 15.32
N ALA A 28 2.50 -9.05 15.91
CA ALA A 28 3.28 -10.18 15.41
C ALA A 28 2.62 -10.81 14.17
N TRP A 29 3.40 -10.96 13.09
CA TRP A 29 3.02 -11.71 11.89
C TRP A 29 3.48 -13.16 11.95
N ALA A 30 4.65 -13.39 12.54
CA ALA A 30 5.20 -14.72 12.84
C ALA A 30 6.26 -14.60 13.93
N PHE A 31 6.40 -15.60 14.79
CA PHE A 31 7.42 -15.61 15.84
C PHE A 31 7.87 -17.04 16.14
N SER A 32 9.10 -17.18 16.60
CA SER A 32 9.68 -18.46 16.99
C SER A 32 9.18 -18.89 18.36
N LYS A 33 9.09 -20.20 18.59
CA LYS A 33 8.66 -20.76 19.88
C LYS A 33 9.57 -20.25 21.02
N GLY A 34 8.96 -19.61 22.02
CA GLY A 34 9.69 -19.03 23.16
C GLY A 34 10.03 -17.53 23.02
N PHE A 35 9.73 -16.91 21.87
CA PHE A 35 9.87 -15.47 21.69
C PHE A 35 8.54 -14.74 21.92
N TYR A 36 8.42 -14.08 23.07
CA TYR A 36 7.22 -13.32 23.46
C TYR A 36 7.56 -11.85 23.67
N ALA A 37 7.91 -11.14 22.59
CA ALA A 37 7.98 -9.68 22.65
C ALA A 37 6.57 -9.09 22.67
N ILE A 38 6.30 -8.18 23.61
CA ILE A 38 5.01 -7.50 23.65
C ILE A 38 4.97 -6.41 22.57
N PRO A 39 3.80 -6.11 21.97
CA PRO A 39 3.71 -5.12 20.90
C PRO A 39 4.28 -3.74 21.26
N ALA A 40 4.11 -3.32 22.52
CA ALA A 40 4.64 -2.04 23.02
C ALA A 40 6.17 -1.95 22.99
N GLU A 41 6.88 -3.06 23.23
CA GLU A 41 8.35 -3.12 23.17
C GLU A 41 8.83 -2.92 21.73
N ILE A 42 8.19 -3.59 20.79
CA ILE A 42 8.52 -3.49 19.36
C ILE A 42 8.16 -2.12 18.81
N ALA A 43 7.01 -1.56 19.20
CA ALA A 43 6.58 -0.21 18.79
C ALA A 43 7.53 0.89 19.30
N LEU A 44 8.07 0.74 20.52
CA LEU A 44 9.08 1.66 21.04
C LEU A 44 10.33 1.64 20.16
N VAL A 45 10.88 0.46 19.86
CA VAL A 45 12.05 0.33 18.96
C VAL A 45 11.71 0.84 17.55
N ALA A 46 10.49 0.59 17.07
CA ALA A 46 10.02 1.05 15.77
C ALA A 46 10.05 2.59 15.66
N SER A 47 9.69 3.29 16.73
CA SER A 47 9.70 4.76 16.79
C SER A 47 11.12 5.37 16.69
N HIS A 48 12.15 4.59 17.04
CA HIS A 48 13.55 5.00 17.03
C HIS A 48 14.29 4.68 15.73
N PHE A 49 13.66 4.08 14.71
CA PHE A 49 14.31 3.91 13.39
C PHE A 49 14.75 5.23 12.71
N PRO A 50 14.02 6.36 12.82
CA PRO A 50 14.47 7.63 12.28
C PRO A 50 15.67 8.22 13.05
N ASP A 51 15.80 7.92 14.33
CA ASP A 51 16.90 8.38 15.19
C ASP A 51 17.34 7.26 16.16
N PRO A 52 18.19 6.34 15.69
CA PRO A 52 18.62 5.19 16.50
C PRO A 52 19.54 5.61 17.65
N GLU A 53 20.16 6.78 17.58
CA GLU A 53 21.04 7.27 18.65
C GLU A 53 20.27 7.65 19.92
N GLY A 54 18.98 7.96 19.80
CA GLY A 54 18.10 8.18 20.95
C GLY A 54 18.00 6.99 21.90
N LEU A 55 18.29 5.77 21.43
CA LEU A 55 18.33 4.56 22.26
C LEU A 55 19.61 4.42 23.10
N LYS A 56 20.62 5.27 22.92
CA LYS A 56 21.87 5.23 23.72
C LYS A 56 21.61 5.50 25.21
N ALA A 57 20.66 6.37 25.54
CA ALA A 57 20.37 6.76 26.92
C ALA A 57 19.34 5.86 27.61
N THR A 58 18.34 5.39 26.87
CA THR A 58 17.21 4.61 27.40
C THR A 58 17.42 3.10 27.27
N GLY A 59 18.10 2.64 26.22
CA GLY A 59 18.09 1.23 25.80
C GLY A 59 16.70 0.80 25.33
N ALA A 60 16.51 -0.50 25.08
CA ALA A 60 15.18 -1.05 24.83
C ALA A 60 14.98 -2.36 25.59
N ILE A 61 13.73 -2.67 25.92
CA ILE A 61 13.34 -3.95 26.50
C ILE A 61 12.76 -4.79 25.36
N VAL A 62 13.20 -6.04 25.24
CA VAL A 62 12.73 -6.99 24.23
C VAL A 62 12.48 -8.32 24.92
N ALA A 63 11.24 -8.82 24.86
CA ALA A 63 10.80 -10.03 25.55
C ALA A 63 11.16 -9.99 27.06
N GLY A 64 10.95 -8.83 27.70
CA GLY A 64 11.22 -8.63 29.13
C GLY A 64 12.69 -8.47 29.53
N VAL A 65 13.65 -8.52 28.57
CA VAL A 65 15.08 -8.34 28.85
C VAL A 65 15.54 -6.97 28.34
N ARG A 66 16.30 -6.23 29.17
CA ARG A 66 16.85 -4.92 28.80
C ARG A 66 18.15 -5.08 28.00
N TYR A 67 18.21 -4.42 26.85
CA TYR A 67 19.38 -4.35 25.98
C TYR A 67 19.84 -2.90 25.82
N GLY A 68 21.16 -2.70 25.81
CA GLY A 68 21.78 -1.41 25.52
C GLY A 68 21.99 -1.23 24.01
N PHE A 69 21.88 0.00 23.52
CA PHE A 69 22.21 0.29 22.12
C PHE A 69 23.68 0.02 21.83
N ALA A 70 23.95 -0.68 20.72
CA ALA A 70 25.31 -0.98 20.27
C ALA A 70 25.65 -0.29 18.96
N SER A 71 24.77 -0.43 17.95
CA SER A 71 24.94 0.17 16.63
C SER A 71 23.57 0.32 15.98
N GLY A 72 23.45 1.21 14.99
CA GLY A 72 22.23 1.34 14.21
C GLY A 72 22.44 2.23 13.01
N GLU A 73 21.83 1.88 11.90
CA GLU A 73 21.77 2.69 10.69
C GLU A 73 20.35 3.25 10.52
N ARG A 74 20.28 4.56 10.29
CA ARG A 74 19.02 5.30 10.14
C ARG A 74 18.09 4.60 9.14
N ASN A 75 16.87 4.33 9.58
CA ASN A 75 15.80 3.70 8.80
C ASN A 75 16.12 2.31 8.21
N LYS A 76 17.19 1.63 8.65
CA LYS A 76 17.55 0.31 8.15
C LYS A 76 17.66 -0.73 9.25
N GLU A 77 18.52 -0.51 10.23
CA GLU A 77 18.81 -1.51 11.24
C GLU A 77 19.16 -0.89 12.59
N ILE A 78 18.80 -1.61 13.66
CA ILE A 78 19.16 -1.28 15.04
C ILE A 78 19.69 -2.55 15.67
N TYR A 79 20.87 -2.48 16.25
CA TYR A 79 21.51 -3.56 16.99
C TYR A 79 21.60 -3.18 18.47
N LEU A 80 20.97 -4.00 19.30
CA LEU A 80 20.97 -3.88 20.75
C LEU A 80 21.74 -5.06 21.34
N ARG A 81 22.53 -4.82 22.40
CA ARG A 81 23.30 -5.87 23.06
C ARG A 81 23.15 -5.81 24.57
N ASN A 82 23.24 -6.96 25.20
CA ASN A 82 23.41 -7.16 26.63
C ASN A 82 24.73 -7.95 26.84
N ARG A 83 25.08 -8.23 28.10
CA ARG A 83 26.33 -8.92 28.48
C ARG A 83 26.49 -10.30 27.84
N HIS A 84 25.39 -10.99 27.54
CA HIS A 84 25.38 -12.39 27.08
C HIS A 84 24.50 -12.66 25.84
N ALA A 85 23.82 -11.66 25.31
CA ALA A 85 22.89 -11.82 24.18
C ALA A 85 22.78 -10.51 23.39
N GLY A 86 22.42 -10.59 22.12
CA GLY A 86 22.14 -9.43 21.29
C GLY A 86 20.85 -9.60 20.49
N VAL A 87 20.26 -8.46 20.13
CA VAL A 87 19.03 -8.35 19.35
C VAL A 87 19.27 -7.47 18.15
N VAL A 88 18.92 -7.98 16.98
CA VAL A 88 18.96 -7.27 15.71
C VAL A 88 17.53 -6.94 15.30
N PHE A 89 17.31 -5.68 14.97
CA PHE A 89 16.09 -5.17 14.35
C PHE A 89 16.43 -4.68 12.96
N CYS A 90 15.72 -5.17 11.95
CA CYS A 90 15.83 -4.66 10.59
C CYS A 90 14.46 -4.21 10.10
N LYS A 91 14.39 -2.99 9.55
CA LYS A 91 13.15 -2.38 9.06
C LYS A 91 12.95 -2.68 7.58
N CYS A 92 11.75 -3.14 7.23
CA CYS A 92 11.20 -3.19 5.88
C CYS A 92 10.20 -2.04 5.67
N ALA A 93 9.58 -1.96 4.48
CA ALA A 93 8.57 -0.93 4.22
C ALA A 93 7.30 -1.11 5.06
N THR A 94 6.88 -2.36 5.26
CA THR A 94 5.62 -2.71 5.95
C THR A 94 5.80 -3.49 7.25
N CYS A 95 7.00 -4.02 7.51
CA CYS A 95 7.28 -4.89 8.65
C CYS A 95 8.66 -4.64 9.26
N ILE A 96 8.90 -5.21 10.43
CA ILE A 96 10.15 -5.20 11.17
C ILE A 96 10.51 -6.65 11.47
N VAL A 97 11.73 -7.04 11.08
CA VAL A 97 12.27 -8.36 11.38
C VAL A 97 13.14 -8.25 12.63
N VAL A 98 12.87 -9.08 13.62
CA VAL A 98 13.55 -9.10 14.92
C VAL A 98 14.21 -10.45 15.09
N ALA A 99 15.47 -10.45 15.53
CA ALA A 99 16.20 -11.68 15.83
C ALA A 99 17.08 -11.50 17.05
N LEU A 100 17.05 -12.50 17.94
CA LEU A 100 17.95 -12.63 19.07
C LEU A 100 19.00 -13.68 18.77
N HIS A 101 20.22 -13.38 19.20
CA HIS A 101 21.30 -14.34 19.27
C HIS A 101 21.85 -14.38 20.70
N ASP A 102 22.29 -15.57 21.11
CA ASP A 102 22.99 -15.80 22.36
C ASP A 102 24.51 -15.54 22.23
N ASN A 103 25.25 -15.90 23.28
CA ASN A 103 26.70 -15.75 23.39
C ASN A 103 27.50 -16.82 22.62
N ASN A 104 26.85 -17.90 22.18
CA ASN A 104 27.48 -18.95 21.39
C ASN A 104 27.53 -18.60 19.90
N MET A 105 26.87 -17.52 19.49
CA MET A 105 26.85 -17.04 18.12
C MET A 105 27.57 -15.70 17.95
N LEU A 106 28.23 -15.54 16.80
CA LEU A 106 28.80 -14.26 16.40
C LEU A 106 27.66 -13.31 15.98
N PRO A 107 27.63 -12.06 16.47
CA PRO A 107 26.59 -11.11 16.11
C PRO A 107 26.49 -10.83 14.60
N TYR A 108 27.64 -10.85 13.91
CA TYR A 108 27.72 -10.58 12.47
C TYR A 108 27.02 -11.66 11.62
N THR A 109 27.06 -12.93 12.01
CA THR A 109 26.38 -14.01 11.28
C THR A 109 24.87 -13.90 11.40
N CYS A 110 24.36 -13.53 12.59
CA CYS A 110 22.94 -13.26 12.80
C CYS A 110 22.47 -12.07 11.95
N LEU A 111 23.22 -10.96 11.97
CA LEU A 111 22.91 -9.78 11.16
C LEU A 111 22.88 -10.10 9.65
N ALA A 112 23.87 -10.85 9.15
CA ALA A 112 23.94 -11.21 7.74
C ALA A 112 22.75 -12.08 7.29
N ALA A 113 22.26 -12.98 8.15
CA ALA A 113 21.10 -13.81 7.86
C ALA A 113 19.80 -12.99 7.78
N ILE A 114 19.59 -12.10 8.76
CA ILE A 114 18.39 -11.24 8.79
C ILE A 114 18.39 -10.25 7.63
N ARG A 115 19.55 -9.69 7.26
CA ARG A 115 19.68 -8.84 6.07
C ARG A 115 19.25 -9.55 4.79
N LYS A 116 19.56 -10.85 4.63
CA LYS A 116 19.10 -11.64 3.47
C LYS A 116 17.58 -11.79 3.43
N ILE A 117 16.94 -12.04 4.58
CA ILE A 117 15.47 -12.14 4.66
C ILE A 117 14.84 -10.80 4.34
N VAL A 118 15.36 -9.72 4.91
CA VAL A 118 14.87 -8.35 4.67
C VAL A 118 15.03 -7.96 3.21
N GLU A 119 16.17 -8.26 2.59
CA GLU A 119 16.38 -7.97 1.17
C GLU A 119 15.43 -8.79 0.28
N TYR A 120 15.15 -10.05 0.64
CA TYR A 120 14.15 -10.86 -0.05
C TYR A 120 12.74 -10.24 0.05
N LEU A 121 12.34 -9.80 1.25
CA LEU A 121 11.06 -9.12 1.46
C LEU A 121 10.97 -7.81 0.67
N ARG A 122 12.04 -7.00 0.71
CA ARG A 122 12.13 -5.73 -0.03
C ARG A 122 12.03 -5.96 -1.54
N ARG A 123 12.70 -7.00 -2.04
CA ARG A 123 12.65 -7.39 -3.45
C ARG A 123 11.26 -7.88 -3.84
N GLY A 124 10.61 -8.68 -3.00
CA GLY A 124 9.23 -9.12 -3.23
C GLY A 124 8.23 -7.97 -3.27
N GLU A 125 8.36 -6.99 -2.37
CA GLU A 125 7.56 -5.76 -2.39
C GLU A 125 7.84 -4.92 -3.66
N GLU A 126 9.10 -4.81 -4.07
CA GLU A 126 9.50 -4.07 -5.27
C GLU A 126 8.98 -4.75 -6.55
N GLU A 127 9.04 -6.08 -6.64
CA GLU A 127 8.49 -6.87 -7.75
C GLU A 127 6.96 -6.78 -7.80
N ALA A 128 6.26 -6.86 -6.66
CA ALA A 128 4.81 -6.65 -6.59
C ALA A 128 4.40 -5.22 -7.03
N THR A 129 5.20 -4.22 -6.66
CA THR A 129 4.99 -2.82 -7.09
C THR A 129 5.24 -2.65 -8.59
N LYS A 130 6.24 -3.34 -9.16
CA LYS A 130 6.51 -3.32 -10.61
C LYS A 130 5.41 -4.04 -11.38
N GLN A 131 4.93 -5.19 -10.89
CA GLN A 131 3.88 -5.96 -11.55
C GLN A 131 2.55 -5.20 -11.56
N SER A 132 2.17 -4.54 -10.47
CA SER A 132 0.99 -3.66 -10.44
C SER A 132 1.15 -2.46 -11.38
N ARG A 133 2.35 -1.86 -11.50
CA ARG A 133 2.63 -0.81 -12.49
C ARG A 133 2.57 -1.29 -13.94
N GLN A 134 3.04 -2.51 -14.23
CA GLN A 134 2.97 -3.10 -15.56
C GLN A 134 1.52 -3.46 -15.93
N ALA A 135 0.74 -3.98 -14.98
CA ALA A 135 -0.70 -4.23 -15.17
C ALA A 135 -1.46 -2.92 -15.44
N ALA A 136 -1.12 -1.84 -14.74
CA ALA A 136 -1.63 -0.50 -15.02
C ALA A 136 -1.27 -0.01 -16.43
N ALA A 137 -0.01 -0.14 -16.85
CA ALA A 137 0.44 0.26 -18.19
C ALA A 137 -0.23 -0.55 -19.31
N ALA A 138 -0.64 -1.80 -19.05
CA ALA A 138 -1.37 -2.62 -20.01
C ALA A 138 -2.76 -2.04 -20.35
N TRP A 139 -3.30 -1.13 -19.54
CA TRP A 139 -4.62 -0.51 -19.78
C TRP A 139 -4.56 0.79 -20.58
N GLN A 140 -3.37 1.36 -20.78
CA GLN A 140 -3.19 2.62 -21.52
C GLN A 140 -3.77 2.57 -22.95
N PRO A 141 -3.55 1.51 -23.75
CA PRO A 141 -4.08 1.44 -25.12
C PRO A 141 -5.62 1.50 -25.18
N TYR A 142 -6.32 1.05 -24.13
CA TYR A 142 -7.78 1.04 -24.10
C TYR A 142 -8.35 2.43 -23.82
N ILE A 143 -7.72 3.19 -22.93
CA ILE A 143 -8.08 4.59 -22.71
C ILE A 143 -7.76 5.41 -23.95
N ASP A 144 -6.62 5.18 -24.58
CA ASP A 144 -6.23 5.86 -25.82
C ASP A 144 -7.21 5.55 -26.95
N HIS A 145 -7.62 4.28 -27.11
CA HIS A 145 -8.64 3.89 -28.09
C HIS A 145 -10.02 4.50 -27.78
N ALA A 146 -10.44 4.53 -26.51
CA ALA A 146 -11.71 5.13 -26.10
C ALA A 146 -11.76 6.63 -26.46
N VAL A 147 -10.67 7.35 -26.22
CA VAL A 147 -10.56 8.77 -26.59
C VAL A 147 -10.45 8.95 -28.11
N ALA A 148 -9.63 8.15 -28.79
CA ALA A 148 -9.48 8.21 -30.25
C ALA A 148 -10.78 7.89 -31.00
N SER A 149 -11.64 7.03 -30.43
CA SER A 149 -12.95 6.71 -31.00
C SER A 149 -13.97 7.85 -30.90
N GLY A 150 -13.67 8.93 -30.17
CA GLY A 150 -14.57 10.07 -29.98
C GLY A 150 -15.79 9.78 -29.09
N ILE A 151 -15.82 8.62 -28.43
CA ILE A 151 -16.94 8.21 -27.55
C ILE A 151 -16.79 8.85 -26.15
N VAL A 152 -15.56 9.20 -25.76
CA VAL A 152 -15.21 9.96 -24.55
C VAL A 152 -14.18 11.03 -24.89
N THR A 153 -14.32 12.23 -24.34
CA THR A 153 -13.38 13.33 -24.57
C THR A 153 -12.08 13.12 -23.79
N ALA A 154 -12.19 12.60 -22.58
CA ALA A 154 -11.06 12.23 -21.74
C ALA A 154 -11.46 11.16 -20.73
N GLY A 155 -10.49 10.50 -20.09
CA GLY A 155 -10.79 9.49 -19.08
C GLY A 155 -9.55 8.89 -18.44
N GLY A 156 -9.77 8.02 -17.47
CA GLY A 156 -8.68 7.30 -16.84
C GLY A 156 -9.18 6.19 -15.93
N ILE A 157 -8.31 5.23 -15.66
CA ILE A 157 -8.48 4.19 -14.66
C ILE A 157 -7.57 4.53 -13.49
N TYR A 158 -8.11 4.45 -12.28
CA TYR A 158 -7.41 4.74 -11.04
C TYR A 158 -7.53 3.55 -10.10
N ASP A 159 -6.54 3.35 -9.24
CA ASP A 159 -6.68 2.42 -8.12
C ASP A 159 -7.59 3.03 -7.03
N MET A 160 -7.96 2.21 -6.04
CA MET A 160 -8.77 2.67 -4.90
C MET A 160 -8.03 3.67 -3.98
N GLN A 161 -6.71 3.81 -4.14
CA GLN A 161 -5.87 4.79 -3.45
C GLN A 161 -5.78 6.13 -4.20
N GLY A 162 -6.33 6.21 -5.42
CA GLY A 162 -6.35 7.39 -6.27
C GLY A 162 -5.12 7.57 -7.17
N ASN A 163 -4.24 6.58 -7.29
CA ASN A 163 -3.14 6.60 -8.25
C ASN A 163 -3.65 6.24 -9.66
N PRO A 164 -3.20 6.94 -10.70
CA PRO A 164 -3.60 6.64 -12.06
C PRO A 164 -2.95 5.34 -12.54
N CYS A 165 -3.77 4.38 -12.98
CA CYS A 165 -3.34 3.18 -13.69
C CYS A 165 -3.17 3.46 -15.19
N ALA A 166 -4.12 4.20 -15.78
CA ALA A 166 -4.08 4.67 -17.17
C ALA A 166 -4.84 6.00 -17.25
N ILE A 167 -4.33 6.98 -18.00
CA ILE A 167 -4.97 8.29 -18.13
C ILE A 167 -4.81 8.83 -19.54
N SER A 168 -5.84 9.49 -20.04
CA SER A 168 -5.76 10.24 -21.29
C SER A 168 -4.99 11.55 -21.09
N ALA A 169 -4.38 12.07 -22.16
CA ALA A 169 -3.68 13.35 -22.12
C ALA A 169 -4.60 14.47 -21.61
N GLY A 170 -4.12 15.27 -20.65
CA GLY A 170 -4.84 16.44 -20.12
C GLY A 170 -5.90 16.16 -19.05
N PHE A 171 -6.18 14.89 -18.71
CA PHE A 171 -7.16 14.55 -17.67
C PHE A 171 -6.51 13.80 -16.50
N ARG A 172 -6.43 14.47 -15.34
CA ARG A 172 -5.85 13.90 -14.13
C ARG A 172 -6.68 14.27 -12.91
N LEU A 173 -7.24 13.27 -12.26
CA LEU A 173 -7.84 13.41 -10.94
C LEU A 173 -6.75 13.40 -9.87
N ARG A 174 -6.95 14.20 -8.82
CA ARG A 174 -6.08 14.17 -7.64
C ARG A 174 -6.49 13.00 -6.75
N PRO A 175 -5.55 12.31 -6.08
CA PRO A 175 -5.89 11.21 -5.16
C PRO A 175 -6.92 11.61 -4.09
N ALA A 176 -6.84 12.85 -3.61
CA ALA A 176 -7.80 13.41 -2.66
C ALA A 176 -9.24 13.50 -3.21
N GLU A 177 -9.41 13.74 -4.52
CA GLU A 177 -10.73 13.81 -5.17
C GLU A 177 -11.36 12.41 -5.23
N ILE A 178 -10.57 11.38 -5.54
CA ILE A 178 -11.02 9.99 -5.60
C ILE A 178 -11.38 9.47 -4.20
N ALA A 179 -10.52 9.75 -3.21
CA ALA A 179 -10.76 9.37 -1.82
C ALA A 179 -12.03 10.03 -1.25
N ALA A 180 -12.35 11.26 -1.69
CA ALA A 180 -13.56 11.95 -1.28
C ALA A 180 -14.84 11.32 -1.84
N ILE A 181 -14.81 10.72 -3.04
CA ILE A 181 -15.99 10.06 -3.65
C ILE A 181 -16.14 8.61 -3.18
N ALA A 182 -15.04 7.90 -2.94
CA ALA A 182 -15.01 6.48 -2.57
C ALA A 182 -16.07 6.03 -1.53
N PRO A 183 -16.30 6.74 -0.41
CA PRO A 183 -17.31 6.33 0.58
C PRO A 183 -18.75 6.46 0.07
N TYR A 184 -18.99 7.33 -0.91
CA TYR A 184 -20.34 7.58 -1.43
C TYR A 184 -20.83 6.46 -2.34
N PHE A 185 -19.99 5.52 -2.80
CA PHE A 185 -20.46 4.38 -3.60
C PHE A 185 -21.45 3.49 -2.84
N SER A 186 -21.39 3.48 -1.52
CA SER A 186 -22.38 2.80 -0.67
C SER A 186 -23.68 3.59 -0.48
N ASN A 187 -23.64 4.92 -0.61
CA ASN A 187 -24.82 5.79 -0.53
C ASN A 187 -24.67 7.02 -1.43
N PRO A 188 -24.86 6.88 -2.76
CA PRO A 188 -24.61 7.97 -3.71
C PRO A 188 -25.53 9.17 -3.50
N ASN A 189 -26.75 8.93 -2.99
CA ASN A 189 -27.74 9.98 -2.74
C ASN A 189 -27.28 11.01 -1.69
N ALA A 190 -26.29 10.66 -0.84
CA ALA A 190 -25.70 11.61 0.09
C ALA A 190 -24.82 12.70 -0.57
N LEU A 191 -24.61 12.61 -1.89
CA LEU A 191 -23.97 13.64 -2.72
C LEU A 191 -24.99 14.62 -3.35
N ALA A 192 -26.29 14.37 -3.20
CA ALA A 192 -27.31 15.26 -3.74
C ALA A 192 -27.14 16.70 -3.19
N GLY A 193 -27.06 17.67 -4.10
CA GLY A 193 -26.84 19.08 -3.75
C GLY A 193 -25.42 19.46 -3.35
N LYS A 194 -24.44 18.53 -3.39
CA LYS A 194 -23.02 18.82 -3.12
C LYS A 194 -22.24 19.05 -4.41
N GLU A 195 -21.39 20.07 -4.41
CA GLU A 195 -20.39 20.28 -5.45
C GLU A 195 -19.15 19.42 -5.16
N CYS A 196 -18.71 18.65 -6.17
CA CYS A 196 -17.51 17.81 -6.07
C CYS A 196 -16.45 18.31 -7.06
N PRO A 197 -15.21 18.59 -6.61
CA PRO A 197 -14.13 19.00 -7.50
C PRO A 197 -13.48 17.80 -8.19
N PHE A 198 -13.41 17.83 -9.52
CA PHE A 198 -12.72 16.84 -10.36
C PHE A 198 -11.84 17.56 -11.37
N ALA A 199 -10.56 17.19 -11.44
CA ALA A 199 -9.60 17.76 -12.40
C ALA A 199 -9.54 19.31 -12.38
N GLY A 200 -9.78 19.92 -11.21
CA GLY A 200 -9.79 21.37 -11.03
C GLY A 200 -11.13 22.07 -11.33
N GLU A 201 -12.15 21.35 -11.77
CA GLU A 201 -13.50 21.87 -12.03
C GLU A 201 -14.52 21.32 -11.04
N ARG A 202 -15.62 22.05 -10.82
CA ARG A 202 -16.70 21.60 -9.91
C ARG A 202 -17.86 21.02 -10.70
N PHE A 203 -18.27 19.82 -10.32
CA PHE A 203 -19.43 19.13 -10.88
C PHE A 203 -20.48 18.88 -9.81
N MET A 204 -21.74 18.88 -10.19
CA MET A 204 -22.85 18.51 -9.31
C MET A 204 -23.23 17.06 -9.55
N PHE A 205 -23.54 16.35 -8.46
CA PHE A 205 -24.13 15.02 -8.55
C PHE A 205 -25.46 15.10 -9.31
N ALA A 206 -25.63 14.25 -10.31
CA ALA A 206 -26.82 14.21 -11.14
C ALA A 206 -27.63 12.94 -10.90
N ASP A 207 -26.98 11.78 -11.01
CA ASP A 207 -27.60 10.51 -10.72
C ASP A 207 -26.54 9.46 -10.34
N ALA A 208 -27.03 8.34 -9.83
CA ALA A 208 -26.26 7.11 -9.68
C ALA A 208 -27.14 5.95 -10.15
N MET A 209 -26.53 4.99 -10.82
CA MET A 209 -27.22 3.75 -11.20
C MET A 209 -26.85 2.66 -10.20
N LEU A 210 -27.84 1.85 -9.79
CA LEU A 210 -27.70 0.90 -8.68
C LEU A 210 -26.48 -0.01 -8.86
N GLY A 211 -25.57 0.05 -7.87
CA GLY A 211 -24.46 -0.88 -7.69
C GLY A 211 -23.11 -0.18 -7.66
N ASN A 212 -22.71 0.48 -8.76
CA ASN A 212 -21.30 0.83 -8.98
C ASN A 212 -21.06 2.11 -9.80
N GLU A 213 -22.10 2.80 -10.28
CA GLU A 213 -21.94 3.94 -11.19
C GLU A 213 -22.47 5.24 -10.57
N MET A 214 -21.69 6.31 -10.70
CA MET A 214 -22.10 7.68 -10.39
C MET A 214 -21.88 8.59 -11.58
N TYR A 215 -22.75 9.58 -11.71
CA TYR A 215 -22.61 10.61 -12.70
C TYR A 215 -22.70 12.00 -12.08
N PHE A 216 -21.79 12.84 -12.55
CA PHE A 216 -21.71 14.24 -12.19
C PHE A 216 -21.79 15.08 -13.45
N ARG A 217 -22.47 16.21 -13.38
CA ARG A 217 -22.65 17.13 -14.51
C ARG A 217 -22.29 18.55 -14.15
N LYS A 218 -21.85 19.31 -15.15
CA LYS A 218 -21.61 20.74 -15.10
C LYS A 218 -22.12 21.36 -16.40
N GLY A 219 -23.35 21.87 -16.37
CA GLY A 219 -24.01 22.37 -17.58
C GLY A 219 -24.17 21.27 -18.63
N LYS A 220 -23.45 21.38 -19.76
CA LYS A 220 -23.46 20.39 -20.85
C LYS A 220 -22.34 19.33 -20.75
N THR A 221 -21.36 19.50 -19.85
CA THR A 221 -20.27 18.53 -19.64
C THR A 221 -20.57 17.61 -18.46
N GLY A 222 -19.91 16.45 -18.42
CA GLY A 222 -20.11 15.51 -17.31
C GLY A 222 -19.00 14.50 -17.13
N VAL A 223 -18.98 13.91 -15.93
CA VAL A 223 -18.03 12.89 -15.49
C VAL A 223 -18.80 11.67 -15.01
N VAL A 224 -18.44 10.52 -15.55
CA VAL A 224 -18.94 9.21 -15.15
C VAL A 224 -17.86 8.53 -14.31
N PHE A 225 -18.23 8.03 -13.15
CA PHE A 225 -17.41 7.20 -12.30
C PHE A 225 -18.03 5.82 -12.19
N LEU A 226 -17.25 4.78 -12.49
CA LEU A 226 -17.68 3.39 -12.39
C LEU A 226 -16.68 2.62 -11.52
N LYS A 227 -17.15 2.14 -10.38
CA LYS A 227 -16.36 1.33 -9.45
C LYS A 227 -16.36 -0.13 -9.87
N CYS A 228 -15.19 -0.75 -9.88
CA CYS A 228 -15.01 -2.16 -10.15
C CYS A 228 -14.21 -2.82 -9.03
N ALA A 229 -13.96 -4.13 -9.11
CA ALA A 229 -13.19 -4.87 -8.11
C ALA A 229 -11.72 -4.39 -8.06
N GLY A 230 -11.45 -3.41 -7.20
CA GLY A 230 -10.10 -2.89 -6.92
C GLY A 230 -9.68 -1.66 -7.74
N VAL A 231 -10.50 -1.17 -8.68
CA VAL A 231 -10.20 0.02 -9.49
C VAL A 231 -11.44 0.87 -9.77
N LEU A 232 -11.21 2.12 -10.15
CA LEU A 232 -12.19 3.13 -10.50
C LEU A 232 -11.97 3.58 -11.95
N VAL A 233 -12.96 3.35 -12.81
CA VAL A 233 -12.95 3.81 -14.19
C VAL A 233 -13.66 5.15 -14.28
N VAL A 234 -13.04 6.14 -14.92
CA VAL A 234 -13.54 7.50 -15.04
C VAL A 234 -13.60 7.89 -16.50
N GLY A 235 -14.75 8.41 -16.93
CA GLY A 235 -14.93 9.01 -18.26
C GLY A 235 -15.42 10.44 -18.14
N TYR A 236 -14.84 11.34 -18.91
CA TYR A 236 -15.26 12.73 -19.08
C TYR A 236 -15.82 12.91 -20.49
N HIS A 237 -16.93 13.64 -20.59
CA HIS A 237 -17.52 14.06 -21.85
C HIS A 237 -17.72 15.57 -21.86
N ASP A 238 -17.45 16.18 -23.01
CA ASP A 238 -17.75 17.57 -23.30
C ASP A 238 -19.23 17.79 -23.68
N ALA A 239 -19.54 18.99 -24.17
CA ALA A 239 -20.88 19.42 -24.54
C ALA A 239 -21.39 18.83 -25.87
N ASP A 240 -20.48 18.31 -26.70
CA ASP A 240 -20.78 17.78 -28.03
C ASP A 240 -21.11 16.28 -27.96
N LEU A 241 -20.79 15.63 -26.84
CA LEU A 241 -21.07 14.22 -26.58
C LEU A 241 -22.24 14.02 -25.61
N MET A 242 -23.06 13.00 -25.91
CA MET A 242 -24.16 12.60 -25.03
C MET A 242 -23.65 11.80 -23.83
N ALA A 243 -24.18 12.12 -22.64
CA ALA A 243 -23.86 11.42 -21.40
C ALA A 243 -24.13 9.91 -21.47
N SER A 244 -25.19 9.48 -22.16
CA SER A 244 -25.53 8.06 -22.36
C SER A 244 -24.45 7.30 -23.13
N THR A 245 -23.87 7.93 -24.15
CA THR A 245 -22.79 7.37 -24.97
C THR A 245 -21.51 7.20 -24.17
N CYS A 246 -21.13 8.23 -23.39
CA CYS A 246 -19.98 8.18 -22.49
C CYS A 246 -20.11 7.06 -21.44
N ARG A 247 -21.27 6.98 -20.76
CA ARG A 247 -21.56 5.93 -19.78
C ARG A 247 -21.47 4.53 -20.37
N ALA A 248 -22.04 4.32 -21.56
CA ALA A 248 -21.97 3.04 -22.24
C ALA A 248 -20.53 2.64 -22.60
N ALA A 249 -19.68 3.60 -22.96
CA ALA A 249 -18.26 3.36 -23.24
C ALA A 249 -17.50 2.93 -21.96
N VAL A 250 -17.68 3.69 -20.89
CA VAL A 250 -17.06 3.42 -19.58
C VAL A 250 -17.48 2.05 -19.06
N ARG A 251 -18.78 1.70 -19.19
CA ARG A 251 -19.29 0.40 -18.80
C ARG A 251 -18.74 -0.74 -19.65
N ARG A 252 -18.68 -0.60 -20.98
CA ARG A 252 -18.05 -1.60 -21.85
C ARG A 252 -16.57 -1.83 -21.53
N LEU A 253 -15.86 -0.76 -21.17
CA LEU A 253 -14.46 -0.85 -20.75
C LEU A 253 -14.36 -1.57 -19.40
N ALA A 254 -15.25 -1.30 -18.45
CA ALA A 254 -15.28 -2.05 -17.20
C ALA A 254 -15.68 -3.52 -17.37
N ASP A 255 -16.75 -3.82 -18.10
CA ASP A 255 -17.24 -5.19 -18.30
C ASP A 255 -16.18 -6.05 -19.00
N ARG A 256 -15.46 -5.50 -20.00
CA ARG A 256 -14.46 -6.26 -20.75
C ARG A 256 -13.23 -6.64 -19.92
N TYR A 257 -12.87 -5.86 -18.90
CA TYR A 257 -11.59 -6.01 -18.19
C TYR A 257 -11.74 -6.29 -16.70
N LEU A 258 -12.91 -6.08 -16.10
CA LEU A 258 -13.09 -6.03 -14.64
C LEU A 258 -14.28 -6.86 -14.12
N SER A 259 -15.12 -7.44 -14.99
CA SER A 259 -16.17 -8.40 -14.58
C SER A 259 -15.77 -9.87 -14.75
N GLY A 260 -14.51 -10.15 -15.11
CA GLY A 260 -13.96 -11.49 -15.28
C GLY A 260 -13.00 -11.94 -14.16
N SER A 261 -12.92 -11.19 -13.06
CA SER A 261 -12.07 -11.45 -11.90
C SER A 261 -12.87 -11.70 -10.64
#